data_AF-A0A972LDU8-F1
#
_entry.id   AF-A0A972LDU8-F1
#
_cell.length_a   1.000
_cell.length_b   1.000
_cell.length_c   1.000
_cell.angle_alpha   90.00
_cell.angle_beta   90.00
_cell.angle_gamma   90.00
#
_symmetry.space_group_name_H-M   'P 1'
#
loop_
_entity.id
_entity.type
_entity.pdbx_description
1 polymer ?
#
loop_
_entity_poly.entity_id
_entity_poly.type
_entity_poly.pdbx_seq_one_letter_code
_entity_poly.pdbx_strand_id
1 'polypeptide(L)'
;MAAWLAKGIPAANFGEEISDYNTIFIPEPKVPTKNALEGEVIYIDRFGNAITNISSEAIEQLRATGKTLRVVYKGREIPLKTHYSEAED
;
A
#
# COMPACT_ATOMS: atom_id res chain seq x y z
N MET A 1 -16.50 -5.77 -25.87
CA MET A 1 -15.68 -6.65 -25.01
C MET A 1 -16.15 -6.63 -23.55
N ALA A 2 -16.07 -5.52 -22.80
CA ALA A 2 -16.49 -5.48 -21.38
C ALA A 2 -17.97 -5.87 -21.15
N ALA A 3 -18.91 -5.34 -21.93
CA ALA A 3 -20.33 -5.72 -21.85
C ALA A 3 -20.61 -7.18 -22.25
N TRP A 4 -19.72 -7.79 -23.07
CA TRP A 4 -19.83 -9.18 -23.49
C TRP A 4 -19.30 -10.12 -22.39
N LEU A 5 -18.19 -9.75 -21.74
CA LEU A 5 -17.71 -10.42 -20.54
C LEU A 5 -18.76 -10.40 -19.42
N ALA A 6 -19.39 -9.23 -19.19
CA ALA A 6 -20.46 -9.09 -18.21
C ALA A 6 -21.71 -9.95 -18.52
N LYS A 7 -21.92 -10.31 -19.79
CA LYS A 7 -22.96 -11.24 -20.23
C LYS A 7 -22.56 -12.73 -20.12
N GLY A 8 -21.41 -13.03 -19.53
CA GLY A 8 -20.93 -14.39 -19.31
C GLY A 8 -20.25 -15.03 -20.52
N ILE A 9 -19.90 -14.25 -21.54
CA ILE A 9 -19.13 -14.77 -22.67
C ILE A 9 -17.69 -15.05 -22.20
N PRO A 10 -17.15 -16.26 -22.41
CA PRO A 10 -15.80 -16.62 -21.96
C PRO A 10 -14.74 -15.67 -22.52
N ALA A 11 -13.78 -15.28 -21.67
CA ALA A 11 -12.69 -14.38 -22.05
C ALA A 11 -11.80 -14.97 -23.17
N ALA A 12 -11.70 -16.29 -23.28
CA ALA A 12 -11.02 -17.00 -24.35
C ALA A 12 -11.58 -16.69 -25.75
N ASN A 13 -12.82 -16.18 -25.85
CA ASN A 13 -13.41 -15.76 -27.13
C ASN A 13 -12.95 -14.37 -27.57
N PHE A 14 -12.10 -13.69 -26.80
CA PHE A 14 -11.68 -12.32 -27.08
C PHE A 14 -10.32 -12.22 -27.79
N GLY A 15 -9.65 -13.34 -28.03
CA GLY A 15 -8.37 -13.40 -28.73
C GLY A 15 -7.45 -14.45 -28.13
N GLU A 16 -6.20 -14.45 -28.60
CA GLU A 16 -5.14 -15.28 -28.03
C GLU A 16 -4.73 -14.79 -26.65
N GLU A 17 -4.30 -15.73 -25.81
CA GLU A 17 -3.71 -15.42 -24.52
C GLU A 17 -2.37 -14.70 -24.72
N ILE A 18 -2.20 -13.58 -24.01
CA ILE A 18 -0.96 -12.81 -24.01
C ILE A 18 -0.27 -12.93 -22.66
N SER A 19 1.06 -12.94 -22.66
CA SER A 19 1.88 -12.93 -21.43
C SER A 19 2.83 -11.73 -21.36
N ASP A 20 2.81 -10.87 -22.38
CA ASP A 20 3.69 -9.71 -22.58
C ASP A 20 2.99 -8.38 -22.25
N TYR A 21 2.34 -8.32 -21.09
CA TYR A 21 1.70 -7.09 -20.61
C TYR A 21 2.71 -6.12 -20.00
N ASN A 22 2.48 -4.82 -20.19
CA ASN A 22 3.26 -3.78 -19.53
C ASN A 22 2.94 -3.74 -18.04
N THR A 23 3.97 -3.85 -17.20
CA THR A 23 3.86 -3.70 -15.75
C THR A 23 4.32 -2.31 -15.33
N ILE A 24 3.68 -1.79 -14.28
CA ILE A 24 4.13 -0.57 -13.60
C ILE A 24 4.95 -1.02 -12.41
N PHE A 25 6.16 -0.45 -12.27
CA PHE A 25 6.97 -0.65 -11.09
C PHE A 25 6.36 0.09 -9.90
N ILE A 26 6.07 -0.63 -8.84
CA ILE A 26 5.74 -0.05 -7.53
C ILE A 26 6.95 -0.31 -6.63
N PRO A 27 7.54 0.73 -6.03
CA PRO A 27 8.69 0.57 -5.15
C PRO A 27 8.28 -0.23 -3.91
N GLU A 28 9.14 -1.14 -3.50
CA GLU A 28 8.97 -1.89 -2.26
C GLU A 28 9.51 -1.08 -1.06
N PRO A 29 8.86 -1.17 0.11
CA PRO A 29 9.38 -0.57 1.32
C PRO A 29 10.71 -1.23 1.73
N LYS A 30 11.65 -0.44 2.23
CA LYS A 30 12.98 -0.87 2.66
C LYS A 30 13.00 -1.16 4.16
N VAL A 31 13.77 -2.15 4.56
CA VAL A 31 14.00 -2.50 5.98
C VAL A 31 15.47 -2.22 6.31
N PRO A 32 15.85 -0.96 6.60
CA PRO A 32 17.25 -0.60 6.86
C PRO A 32 17.80 -1.26 8.13
N THR A 33 16.94 -1.57 9.11
CA THR A 33 17.32 -2.32 10.31
C THR A 33 16.17 -3.24 10.74
N LYS A 34 16.44 -4.20 11.65
CA LYS A 34 15.40 -5.08 12.22
C LYS A 34 14.24 -4.33 12.88
N ASN A 35 14.41 -3.06 13.24
CA ASN A 35 13.43 -2.26 13.96
C ASN A 35 13.03 -0.99 13.19
N ALA A 36 13.30 -0.91 11.89
CA ALA A 36 12.95 0.25 11.09
C ALA A 36 12.43 -0.18 9.72
N LEU A 37 11.38 0.51 9.28
CA LEU A 37 10.75 0.33 7.98
C LEU A 37 10.66 1.70 7.32
N GLU A 38 11.19 1.81 6.12
CA GLU A 38 11.18 3.02 5.31
C GLU A 38 10.34 2.78 4.06
N GLY A 39 9.36 3.64 3.83
CA GLY A 39 8.52 3.60 2.65
C GLY A 39 8.32 4.99 2.09
N GLU A 40 7.57 5.04 1.00
CA GLU A 40 7.23 6.28 0.31
C GLU A 40 5.72 6.40 0.11
N VAL A 41 5.27 7.63 -0.04
CA VAL A 41 3.86 7.94 -0.35
C VAL A 41 3.65 7.66 -1.83
N ILE A 42 2.79 6.69 -2.13
CA ILE A 42 2.48 6.25 -3.50
C ILE A 42 1.17 6.86 -4.03
N TYR A 43 0.34 7.40 -3.14
CA TYR A 43 -0.93 8.00 -3.52
C TYR A 43 -1.42 9.03 -2.49
N ILE A 44 -2.03 10.10 -2.96
CA ILE A 44 -2.79 11.05 -2.13
C ILE A 44 -4.26 10.87 -2.50
N ASP A 45 -5.10 10.51 -1.53
CA ASP A 45 -6.52 10.38 -1.77
C ASP A 45 -7.22 11.75 -1.89
N ARG A 46 -8.49 11.73 -2.28
CA ARG A 46 -9.30 12.95 -2.45
C ARG A 46 -9.53 13.75 -1.15
N PHE A 47 -9.30 13.15 0.01
CA PHE A 47 -9.43 13.81 1.31
C PHE A 47 -8.10 14.42 1.78
N GLY A 48 -7.01 14.16 1.06
CA GLY A 48 -5.67 14.62 1.40
C GLY A 48 -4.86 13.63 2.24
N ASN A 49 -5.34 12.39 2.40
CA ASN A 49 -4.60 11.37 3.13
C ASN A 49 -3.46 10.81 2.29
N ALA A 50 -2.29 10.69 2.89
CA ALA A 50 -1.13 10.07 2.26
C ALA A 50 -1.14 8.55 2.45
N ILE A 51 -1.22 7.81 1.34
CA ILE A 51 -1.14 6.35 1.32
C ILE A 51 0.28 5.94 0.93
N THR A 52 0.91 5.11 1.76
CA THR A 52 2.28 4.62 1.56
C THR A 52 2.31 3.24 0.93
N ASN A 53 3.48 2.82 0.44
CA ASN A 53 3.76 1.44 0.00
C ASN A 53 4.03 0.46 1.15
N ILE A 54 3.77 0.85 2.40
CA ILE A 54 4.01 0.01 3.58
C ILE A 54 2.80 -0.88 3.83
N SER A 55 2.98 -2.20 3.75
CA SER A 55 1.91 -3.16 4.02
C SER A 55 1.65 -3.33 5.52
N SER A 56 0.44 -3.77 5.86
CA SER A 56 0.07 -4.15 7.23
C SER A 56 0.95 -5.27 7.77
N GLU A 57 1.31 -6.24 6.92
CA GLU A 57 2.19 -7.35 7.28
C GLU A 57 3.57 -6.86 7.71
N ALA A 58 4.15 -5.89 6.99
CA ALA A 58 5.43 -5.28 7.35
C ALA A 58 5.36 -4.54 8.70
N ILE A 59 4.22 -3.88 8.98
CA ILE A 59 3.97 -3.24 10.28
C ILE A 59 3.87 -4.29 11.40
N GLU A 60 3.16 -5.40 11.18
CA GLU A 60 3.00 -6.46 12.18
C GLU A 60 4.33 -7.18 12.48
N GLN A 61 5.16 -7.41 11.47
CA GLN A 61 6.53 -7.91 11.66
C GLN A 61 7.35 -6.96 12.53
N LEU A 62 7.19 -5.65 12.34
CA LEU A 62 7.87 -4.65 13.15
C LEU A 62 7.33 -4.61 14.59
N ARG A 63 6.01 -4.79 14.80
CA ARG A 63 5.38 -4.87 16.13
C ARG A 63 5.81 -6.08 16.93
N ALA A 64 6.07 -7.21 16.27
CA ALA A 64 6.55 -8.43 16.92
C ALA A 64 7.87 -8.25 17.69
N THR A 65 8.59 -7.15 17.44
CA THR A 65 9.79 -6.77 18.21
C THR A 65 9.49 -6.21 19.62
N GLY A 66 8.21 -6.01 19.98
CA GLY A 66 7.76 -5.61 21.32
C GLY A 66 7.94 -4.12 21.64
N LYS A 67 8.26 -3.28 20.64
CA LYS A 67 8.50 -1.85 20.80
C LYS A 67 7.29 -1.01 20.37
N THR A 68 7.16 0.18 20.95
CA THR A 68 6.20 1.18 20.49
C THR A 68 6.60 1.68 19.11
N LEU A 69 5.66 1.61 18.17
CA LEU A 69 5.87 2.14 16.83
C LEU A 69 5.79 3.65 16.84
N ARG A 70 6.70 4.28 16.10
CA ARG A 70 6.71 5.72 15.84
C ARG A 70 6.77 5.93 14.34
N VAL A 71 5.97 6.86 13.83
CA VAL A 71 6.01 7.25 12.43
C VAL A 71 6.78 8.55 12.34
N VAL A 72 7.77 8.62 11.45
CA VAL A 72 8.54 9.84 11.21
C VAL A 72 8.36 10.25 9.75
N TYR A 73 7.87 11.46 9.52
CA TYR A 73 7.72 12.04 8.19
C TYR A 73 8.39 13.42 8.14
N LYS A 74 9.34 13.61 7.22
CA LYS A 74 10.13 14.85 7.08
C LYS A 74 10.72 15.35 8.41
N GLY A 75 11.21 14.42 9.24
CA GLY A 75 11.80 14.72 10.56
C GLY A 75 10.80 15.05 11.67
N ARG A 76 9.49 14.93 11.42
CA ARG A 76 8.44 15.12 12.43
C ARG A 76 7.89 13.77 12.85
N GLU A 77 7.74 13.56 14.15
CA GLU A 77 7.06 12.39 14.70
C GLU A 77 5.54 12.59 14.58
N ILE A 78 4.87 11.58 14.03
CA ILE A 78 3.42 11.55 13.84
C ILE A 78 2.87 10.38 14.67
N PRO A 79 1.83 10.59 15.48
CA PRO A 79 1.23 9.50 16.26
C PRO A 79 0.61 8.46 15.32
N LEU A 80 0.92 7.19 15.54
CA LEU A 80 0.24 6.09 14.86
C LEU A 80 -1.14 5.88 15.52
N LYS A 81 -2.20 6.07 14.74
CA LYS A 81 -3.59 5.86 15.16
C LYS A 81 -4.22 4.75 14.34
N THR A 82 -5.25 4.12 14.89
CA THR A 82 -5.97 3.04 14.20
C THR A 82 -7.10 3.59 13.34
N HIS A 83 -7.68 4.73 13.74
CA HIS A 83 -8.79 5.37 13.06
C HIS A 83 -8.65 6.89 13.05
N TYR A 84 -9.27 7.56 12.07
CA TYR A 84 -9.29 9.02 11.97
C TYR A 84 -9.87 9.71 13.20
N SER A 85 -10.84 9.07 13.87
CA SER A 85 -11.51 9.62 15.07
C SER A 85 -10.62 9.71 16.31
N GLU A 86 -9.40 9.17 16.28
CA GLU A 86 -8.47 9.21 17.41
C GLU A 86 -7.47 10.37 17.32
N ALA A 87 -7.53 11.17 16.25
CA ALA A 87 -6.80 12.43 16.14
C ALA A 87 -7.64 13.55 16.76
N GLU A 88 -7.06 14.30 17.70
CA GLU A 88 -7.64 15.56 18.19
C GLU A 88 -7.32 16.69 17.19
N ASP A 89 -8.25 17.64 17.02
CA ASP A 89 -8.12 18.84 16.16
C ASP A 89 -6.89 19.70 16.49
#